data_AF-A0A661J8E8-F1
#
_entry.id   AF-A0A661J8E8-F1
#
_cell.length_a   1.000
_cell.length_b   1.000
_cell.length_c   1.000
_cell.angle_alpha   90.00
_cell.angle_beta   90.00
_cell.angle_gamma   90.00
#
_symmetry.space_group_name_H-M   'P 1'
#
loop_
_entity.id
_entity.type
_entity.pdbx_description
1 polymer ?
#
loop_
_entity_poly.entity_id
_entity_poly.type
_entity_poly.pdbx_seq_one_letter_code
_entity_poly.pdbx_strand_id
1 'polypeptide(L)'
;MDKWWLKKELDYWQAEKAMEISTLSGACFLTRRSILKKYGFFDEGFPLYFEDNDWCKRLKKNKEKLIYLPSAEIIHYYNQTTTHSPSDAQEKFAFSMRRFFLKHYGKKTTNLLMKLLNFFSSHPAKWEGKDLGILSLPFEFNMIKEKGPYLVQISPNPHFIPSVGAFTNSLPLRLSNTLWSSIAKGTYFSRIITLNKMKIFNNSKWYKL
;
A
#
# COMPACT_ATOMS: atom_id res chain seq x y z
N MET A 1 -6.98 -12.19 -8.59
CA MET A 1 -5.85 -11.85 -7.69
C MET A 1 -6.32 -10.90 -6.56
N ASP A 2 -7.22 -9.97 -6.86
CA ASP A 2 -7.66 -8.89 -5.95
C ASP A 2 -8.31 -9.33 -4.63
N LYS A 3 -9.13 -10.39 -4.64
CA LYS A 3 -9.84 -10.83 -3.43
C LYS A 3 -8.93 -11.33 -2.30
N TRP A 4 -7.79 -11.93 -2.66
CA TRP A 4 -6.83 -12.41 -1.66
C TRP A 4 -6.13 -11.24 -0.97
N TRP A 5 -5.67 -10.26 -1.74
CA TRP A 5 -5.06 -9.03 -1.21
C TRP A 5 -6.04 -8.23 -0.37
N LEU A 6 -7.27 -8.05 -0.86
CA LEU A 6 -8.32 -7.39 -0.11
C LEU A 6 -8.61 -8.10 1.22
N LYS A 7 -8.68 -9.44 1.23
CA LYS A 7 -8.83 -10.19 2.49
C LYS A 7 -7.69 -9.88 3.46
N LYS A 8 -6.45 -9.85 2.97
CA LYS A 8 -5.29 -9.49 3.79
C LYS A 8 -5.35 -8.06 4.31
N GLU A 9 -5.72 -7.09 3.47
CA GLU A 9 -5.94 -5.70 3.90
C GLU A 9 -6.98 -5.62 5.03
N LEU A 10 -8.11 -6.31 4.87
CA LEU A 10 -9.17 -6.37 5.88
C LEU A 10 -8.71 -7.02 7.19
N ASP A 11 -7.88 -8.07 7.12
CA ASP A 11 -7.28 -8.69 8.30
C ASP A 11 -6.48 -7.66 9.12
N TYR A 12 -5.82 -6.68 8.47
CA TYR A 12 -5.09 -5.60 9.14
C TYR A 12 -6.01 -4.46 9.59
N TRP A 13 -6.85 -3.94 8.70
CA TRP A 13 -7.66 -2.74 8.95
C TRP A 13 -8.77 -2.95 9.98
N GLN A 14 -9.17 -4.20 10.23
CA GLN A 14 -10.16 -4.57 11.25
C GLN A 14 -9.52 -5.32 12.42
N ALA A 15 -8.18 -5.37 12.52
CA ALA A 15 -7.53 -6.02 13.64
C ALA A 15 -7.82 -5.26 14.94
N GLU A 16 -8.39 -5.94 15.93
CA GLU A 16 -8.58 -5.39 17.28
C GLU A 16 -7.47 -5.83 18.25
N LYS A 17 -6.71 -6.85 17.87
CA LYS A 17 -5.66 -7.46 18.69
C LYS A 17 -4.34 -7.45 17.97
N ALA A 18 -3.27 -7.40 18.75
CA ALA A 18 -1.92 -7.54 18.23
C ALA A 18 -1.78 -8.83 17.41
N MET A 19 -1.13 -8.73 16.25
CA MET A 19 -0.96 -9.86 15.35
C MET A 19 0.48 -9.94 14.83
N GLU A 20 0.95 -11.17 14.60
CA GLU A 20 2.25 -11.39 14.00
C GLU A 20 2.18 -11.21 12.48
N ILE A 21 3.15 -10.49 11.92
CA ILE A 21 3.16 -10.12 10.50
C ILE A 21 4.52 -10.41 9.86
N SER A 22 4.59 -10.37 8.52
CA SER A 22 5.83 -10.67 7.80
C SER A 22 6.81 -9.50 7.72
N THR A 23 6.28 -8.27 7.71
CA THR A 23 7.02 -7.04 7.41
C THR A 23 6.26 -5.86 8.00
N LEU A 24 6.96 -5.00 8.75
CA LEU A 24 6.45 -3.75 9.31
C LEU A 24 6.97 -2.58 8.47
N SER A 25 6.31 -1.41 8.58
CA SER A 25 6.74 -0.19 7.90
C SER A 25 7.81 0.56 8.71
N GLY A 26 8.88 0.99 8.03
CA GLY A 26 9.94 1.88 8.50
C GLY A 26 9.48 3.18 9.13
N ALA A 27 8.26 3.61 8.80
CA ALA A 27 7.71 4.88 9.26
C ALA A 27 7.60 4.96 10.80
N CYS A 28 7.36 3.82 11.46
CA CYS A 28 7.35 3.78 12.92
C CYS A 28 7.60 2.37 13.45
N PHE A 29 8.64 2.26 14.26
CA PHE A 29 9.03 1.03 14.93
C PHE A 29 9.29 1.28 16.40
N LEU A 30 8.92 0.30 17.22
CA LEU A 30 9.41 0.17 18.58
C LEU A 30 10.09 -1.19 18.71
N THR A 31 11.31 -1.20 19.25
CA THR A 31 12.07 -2.43 19.47
C THR A 31 12.90 -2.35 20.73
N ARG A 32 13.26 -3.50 21.29
CA ARG A 32 14.16 -3.56 22.45
C ARG A 32 15.57 -3.18 22.02
N ARG A 33 16.30 -2.45 22.86
CA ARG A 33 17.72 -2.16 22.64
C ARG A 33 18.57 -3.42 22.42
N SER A 34 18.22 -4.53 23.08
CA SER A 34 18.90 -5.83 22.90
C SER A 34 18.75 -6.39 21.48
N ILE A 35 17.62 -6.17 20.81
CA ILE A 35 17.41 -6.57 19.41
C ILE A 35 18.33 -5.79 18.49
N LEU A 36 18.45 -4.48 18.69
CA LEU A 36 19.38 -3.62 17.93
C LEU A 36 20.84 -4.02 18.15
N LYS A 37 21.24 -4.30 19.39
CA LYS A 37 22.62 -4.77 19.69
C LYS A 37 22.93 -6.10 19.02
N LYS A 38 21.96 -7.02 18.94
CA LYS A 38 22.15 -8.37 18.40
C LYS A 38 22.10 -8.42 16.88
N TYR A 39 21.19 -7.66 16.26
CA TYR A 39 20.93 -7.76 14.82
C TYR A 39 21.35 -6.53 14.03
N GLY A 40 21.81 -5.46 14.70
CA GLY A 40 22.15 -4.18 14.08
C GLY A 40 20.93 -3.33 13.74
N PHE A 41 21.20 -2.15 13.21
CA PHE A 41 20.21 -1.19 12.73
C PHE A 41 19.78 -1.48 11.28
N PHE A 42 19.11 -0.52 10.65
CA PHE A 42 18.88 -0.51 9.20
C PHE A 42 20.21 -0.48 8.44
N ASP A 43 20.26 -1.14 7.29
CA ASP A 43 21.44 -1.18 6.42
C ASP A 43 21.48 0.11 5.60
N GLU A 44 22.43 1.00 5.91
CA GLU A 44 22.62 2.30 5.25
C GLU A 44 22.91 2.18 3.74
N GLY A 45 23.23 0.99 3.24
CA GLY A 45 23.32 0.73 1.81
C GLY A 45 21.98 0.76 1.07
N PHE A 46 20.85 0.93 1.77
CA PHE A 46 19.54 1.23 1.20
C PHE A 46 19.25 2.73 1.32
N PRO A 47 19.53 3.54 0.27
CA PRO A 47 19.38 5.00 0.35
C PRO A 47 17.92 5.46 0.46
N LEU A 48 16.97 4.63 -0.01
CA LEU A 48 15.54 4.88 0.06
C LEU A 48 14.78 3.57 -0.17
N TYR A 49 13.83 3.25 0.71
CA TYR A 49 13.05 2.01 0.70
C TYR A 49 13.88 0.73 0.86
N PHE A 50 13.20 -0.34 1.29
CA PHE A 50 13.74 -1.69 1.52
C PHE A 50 14.70 -1.82 2.71
N GLU A 51 15.07 -0.74 3.39
CA GLU A 51 15.88 -0.78 4.62
C GLU A 51 15.15 -1.49 5.77
N ASP A 52 13.84 -1.20 5.88
CA ASP A 52 12.91 -1.80 6.83
C ASP A 52 12.56 -3.25 6.44
N ASN A 53 12.35 -3.52 5.15
CA ASN A 53 12.12 -4.86 4.62
C ASN A 53 13.34 -5.77 4.87
N ASP A 54 14.56 -5.27 4.65
CA ASP A 54 15.80 -5.97 4.95
C ASP A 54 15.88 -6.34 6.43
N TRP A 55 15.64 -5.36 7.30
CA TRP A 55 15.73 -5.57 8.74
C TRP A 55 14.66 -6.55 9.25
N CYS A 56 13.41 -6.39 8.82
CA CYS A 56 12.32 -7.34 9.11
C CYS A 56 12.70 -8.76 8.66
N LYS A 57 13.29 -8.90 7.48
CA LYS A 57 13.71 -10.20 6.96
C LYS A 57 14.86 -10.81 7.77
N ARG A 58 15.83 -10.00 8.20
CA ARG A 58 16.91 -10.45 9.11
C ARG A 58 16.36 -10.93 10.44
N LEU A 59 15.43 -10.19 11.05
CA LEU A 59 14.77 -10.59 12.30
C LEU A 59 14.02 -11.91 12.13
N LYS A 60 13.20 -12.02 11.09
CA LYS A 60 12.44 -13.25 10.80
C LYS A 60 13.32 -14.47 10.53
N LYS A 61 14.44 -14.31 9.81
CA LYS A 61 15.41 -15.40 9.58
C LYS A 61 15.95 -15.97 10.90
N ASN A 62 15.98 -15.15 11.95
CA ASN A 62 16.40 -15.51 13.30
C ASN A 62 15.22 -15.83 14.23
N LYS A 63 14.02 -16.09 13.68
CA LYS A 63 12.79 -16.44 14.41
C LYS A 63 12.30 -15.36 15.40
N GLU A 64 12.74 -14.11 15.23
CA GLU A 64 12.18 -12.99 15.97
C GLU A 64 10.80 -12.64 15.41
N LYS A 65 9.89 -12.23 16.30
CA LYS A 65 8.51 -11.87 15.94
C LYS A 65 8.40 -10.41 15.53
N LEU A 66 7.59 -10.15 14.51
CA LEU A 66 7.20 -8.80 14.11
C LEU A 66 5.72 -8.64 14.41
N ILE A 67 5.37 -7.65 15.23
CA ILE A 67 4.02 -7.49 15.75
C ILE A 67 3.42 -6.19 15.21
N TYR A 68 2.27 -6.30 14.56
CA TYR A 68 1.38 -5.17 14.33
C TYR A 68 0.51 -4.97 15.57
N LEU A 69 0.46 -3.74 16.08
CA LEU A 69 -0.30 -3.37 17.25
C LEU A 69 -1.39 -2.35 16.85
N PRO A 70 -2.65 -2.77 16.66
CA PRO A 70 -3.71 -1.87 16.19
C PRO A 70 -4.01 -0.72 17.14
N SER A 71 -3.78 -0.88 18.44
CA SER A 71 -4.01 0.16 19.44
C SER A 71 -2.96 1.29 19.42
N ALA A 72 -1.90 1.17 18.62
CA ALA A 72 -0.87 2.19 18.48
C ALA A 72 -1.05 2.91 17.13
N GLU A 73 -1.59 4.12 17.18
CA GLU A 73 -1.89 4.93 16.01
C GLU A 73 -0.92 6.10 15.84
N ILE A 74 -0.54 6.38 14.60
CA ILE A 74 0.30 7.52 14.23
C ILE A 74 -0.20 8.12 12.92
N ILE A 75 0.14 9.39 12.69
CA ILE A 75 -0.08 10.05 11.40
C ILE A 75 1.26 10.08 10.67
N HIS A 76 1.32 9.39 9.51
CA HIS A 76 2.47 9.45 8.61
C HIS A 76 2.09 10.26 7.37
N TYR A 77 2.71 11.43 7.21
CA TYR A 77 2.58 12.23 6.00
C TYR A 77 3.30 11.52 4.85
N TYR A 78 2.53 10.98 3.92
CA TYR A 78 3.06 10.16 2.83
C TYR A 78 3.87 11.01 1.83
N ASN A 79 4.86 10.37 1.18
CA ASN A 79 5.60 10.89 0.02
C ASN A 79 6.42 12.17 0.26
N GLN A 80 6.72 12.56 1.50
CA GLN A 80 7.40 13.84 1.79
C GLN A 80 8.85 13.90 1.30
N THR A 81 9.55 12.76 1.23
CA THR A 81 10.94 12.70 0.74
C THR A 81 11.03 12.78 -0.78
N THR A 82 10.05 12.20 -1.47
CA THR A 82 10.08 11.95 -2.93
C THR A 82 9.43 13.06 -3.74
N THR A 83 8.68 13.98 -3.11
CA THR A 83 8.07 15.15 -3.75
C THR A 83 9.08 16.13 -4.32
N HIS A 84 10.27 16.24 -3.72
CA HIS A 84 11.26 17.23 -4.13
C HIS A 84 12.10 16.78 -5.34
N SER A 85 12.34 15.47 -5.49
CA SER A 85 13.15 14.92 -6.58
C SER A 85 12.60 13.55 -7.02
N PRO A 86 11.49 13.51 -7.79
CA PRO A 86 10.82 12.25 -8.14
C PRO A 86 11.69 11.27 -8.93
N SER A 87 12.55 11.77 -9.84
CA SER A 87 13.47 10.95 -10.62
C SER A 87 14.54 10.28 -9.75
N ASP A 88 15.16 11.05 -8.86
CA ASP A 88 16.15 10.56 -7.87
C ASP A 88 15.52 9.53 -6.92
N ALA A 89 14.29 9.78 -6.45
CA ALA A 89 13.55 8.82 -5.65
C ALA A 89 13.30 7.50 -6.39
N GLN A 90 12.94 7.57 -7.68
CA GLN A 90 12.73 6.40 -8.52
C GLN A 90 14.02 5.60 -8.74
N GLU A 91 15.13 6.29 -8.98
CA GLU A 91 16.45 5.67 -9.12
C GLU A 91 16.88 4.95 -7.83
N LYS A 92 16.78 5.65 -6.69
CA LYS A 92 17.08 5.08 -5.37
C LYS A 92 16.20 3.88 -5.04
N PHE A 93 14.89 3.96 -5.34
CA PHE A 93 13.98 2.82 -5.19
C PHE A 93 14.43 1.61 -6.04
N ALA A 94 14.75 1.83 -7.32
CA ALA A 94 15.18 0.76 -8.22
C ALA A 94 16.51 0.12 -7.75
N PHE A 95 17.45 0.96 -7.30
CA PHE A 95 18.71 0.51 -6.71
C PHE A 95 18.48 -0.35 -5.46
N SER A 96 17.72 0.18 -4.49
CA SER A 96 17.39 -0.52 -3.24
C SER A 96 16.66 -1.83 -3.49
N MET A 97 15.68 -1.86 -4.40
CA MET A 97 14.96 -3.09 -4.76
C MET A 97 15.90 -4.15 -5.32
N ARG A 98 16.77 -3.78 -6.27
CA ARG A 98 17.76 -4.71 -6.84
C ARG A 98 18.74 -5.20 -5.78
N ARG A 99 19.24 -4.32 -4.93
CA ARG A 99 20.13 -4.68 -3.81
C ARG A 99 19.45 -5.67 -2.86
N PHE A 100 18.19 -5.43 -2.49
CA PHE A 100 17.41 -6.31 -1.63
C PHE A 100 17.28 -7.71 -2.25
N PHE A 101 16.95 -7.79 -3.53
CA PHE A 101 16.87 -9.08 -4.22
C PHE A 101 18.21 -9.81 -4.27
N LEU A 102 19.31 -9.11 -4.57
CA LEU A 102 20.65 -9.70 -4.58
C LEU A 102 21.02 -10.24 -3.20
N LYS A 103 20.82 -9.44 -2.14
CA LYS A 103 21.17 -9.77 -0.76
C LYS A 103 20.42 -10.99 -0.23
N HIS A 104 19.14 -11.14 -0.58
CA HIS A 104 18.25 -12.13 0.05
C HIS A 104 17.86 -13.32 -0.82
N TYR A 105 18.04 -13.23 -2.14
CA TYR A 105 17.58 -14.25 -3.10
C TYR A 105 18.64 -14.66 -4.13
N GLY A 106 19.77 -13.95 -4.18
CA GLY A 106 20.89 -14.26 -5.08
C GLY A 106 20.69 -13.78 -6.52
N LYS A 107 21.77 -13.85 -7.31
CA LYS A 107 21.85 -13.25 -8.66
C LYS A 107 20.87 -13.87 -9.66
N LYS A 108 20.73 -15.20 -9.68
CA LYS A 108 19.84 -15.91 -10.62
C LYS A 108 18.38 -15.49 -10.40
N THR A 109 17.90 -15.57 -9.17
CA THR A 109 16.55 -15.18 -8.78
C THR A 109 16.30 -13.70 -9.03
N THR A 110 17.27 -12.84 -8.69
CA THR A 110 17.17 -11.39 -8.95
C THR A 110 16.96 -11.11 -10.43
N ASN A 111 17.75 -11.72 -11.32
CA ASN A 111 17.61 -11.50 -12.75
C ASN A 111 16.24 -11.95 -13.28
N LEU A 112 15.71 -13.07 -12.77
CA LEU A 112 14.37 -13.53 -13.11
C LEU A 112 13.30 -12.54 -12.62
N LEU A 113 13.36 -12.12 -11.35
CA LEU A 113 12.41 -11.16 -10.77
C LEU A 113 12.41 -9.82 -11.51
N MET A 114 13.59 -9.28 -11.84
CA MET A 114 13.70 -8.03 -12.59
C MET A 114 13.10 -8.15 -14.00
N LYS A 115 13.31 -9.29 -14.69
CA LYS A 115 12.68 -9.54 -16.00
C LYS A 115 11.15 -9.58 -15.89
N LEU A 116 10.62 -10.27 -14.87
CA LEU A 116 9.19 -10.35 -14.62
C LEU A 116 8.60 -8.98 -14.29
N LEU A 117 9.24 -8.19 -13.43
CA LEU A 117 8.81 -6.85 -13.08
C LEU A 117 8.74 -5.93 -14.32
N ASN A 118 9.75 -5.98 -15.18
CA ASN A 118 9.75 -5.21 -16.43
C ASN A 118 8.63 -5.64 -17.37
N PHE A 119 8.38 -6.95 -17.47
CA PHE A 119 7.30 -7.50 -18.29
C PHE A 119 5.93 -7.04 -17.81
N PHE A 120 5.64 -7.14 -16.50
CA PHE A 120 4.35 -6.68 -15.96
C PHE A 120 4.20 -5.16 -15.98
N SER A 121 5.28 -4.40 -15.82
CA SER A 121 5.23 -2.92 -15.91
C SER A 121 4.91 -2.43 -17.32
N SER A 122 5.31 -3.19 -18.35
CA SER A 122 5.01 -2.90 -19.76
C SER A 122 3.65 -3.44 -20.22
N HIS A 123 3.03 -4.31 -19.43
CA HIS A 123 1.73 -4.93 -19.71
C HIS A 123 0.78 -4.71 -18.53
N PRO A 124 0.34 -3.46 -18.29
CA PRO A 124 -0.54 -3.16 -17.17
C PRO A 124 -1.81 -4.01 -17.28
N ALA A 125 -2.31 -4.48 -16.13
CA ALA A 125 -3.50 -5.30 -16.12
C ALA A 125 -4.69 -4.58 -16.76
N LYS A 126 -5.54 -5.36 -17.46
CA LYS A 126 -6.81 -4.84 -17.97
C LYS A 126 -7.65 -4.35 -16.79
N TRP A 127 -8.09 -3.11 -16.87
CA TRP A 127 -8.94 -2.48 -15.88
C TRP A 127 -10.39 -2.52 -16.34
N GLU A 128 -11.27 -3.04 -15.50
CA GLU A 128 -12.71 -3.09 -15.75
C GLU A 128 -13.41 -2.07 -14.84
N GLY A 129 -14.05 -1.06 -15.43
CA GLY A 129 -14.74 -0.02 -14.68
C GLY A 129 -15.16 1.14 -15.55
N LYS A 130 -15.88 2.10 -14.95
CA LYS A 130 -16.28 3.33 -15.62
C LYS A 130 -15.17 4.38 -15.53
N ASP A 131 -14.73 4.91 -16.66
CA ASP A 131 -13.90 6.13 -16.67
C ASP A 131 -14.84 7.35 -16.48
N LEU A 132 -14.59 8.13 -15.44
CA LEU A 132 -15.36 9.33 -15.11
C LEU A 132 -14.70 10.61 -15.66
N GLY A 133 -13.52 10.50 -16.28
CA GLY A 133 -12.77 11.63 -16.79
C GLY A 133 -12.20 12.51 -15.69
N ILE A 134 -12.04 13.79 -16.03
CA ILE A 134 -11.36 14.79 -15.20
C ILE A 134 -12.35 15.38 -14.19
N LEU A 135 -11.98 15.37 -12.91
CA LEU A 135 -12.79 15.90 -11.81
C LEU A 135 -12.06 17.06 -11.11
N SER A 136 -12.76 18.20 -10.98
CA SER A 136 -12.31 19.38 -10.23
C SER A 136 -12.87 19.44 -8.81
N LEU A 137 -14.01 18.78 -8.58
CA LEU A 137 -14.71 18.71 -7.29
C LEU A 137 -14.65 17.29 -6.72
N PRO A 138 -14.79 17.14 -5.39
CA PRO A 138 -14.78 15.83 -4.73
C PRO A 138 -15.81 14.88 -5.33
N PHE A 139 -15.36 13.66 -5.64
CA PHE A 139 -16.21 12.58 -6.13
C PHE A 139 -17.14 12.05 -5.03
N GLU A 140 -18.39 11.76 -5.40
CA GLU A 140 -19.39 11.12 -4.53
C GLU A 140 -19.57 9.64 -4.92
N PHE A 141 -19.38 8.78 -3.93
CA PHE A 141 -19.57 7.34 -4.04
C PHE A 141 -21.05 7.01 -3.89
N ASN A 142 -21.73 6.84 -5.02
CA ASN A 142 -23.20 6.76 -5.05
C ASN A 142 -23.78 5.34 -4.95
N MET A 143 -25.08 5.29 -4.65
CA MET A 143 -25.85 4.13 -4.23
C MET A 143 -25.65 2.87 -5.07
N ILE A 144 -25.46 1.76 -4.37
CA ILE A 144 -25.56 0.40 -4.91
C ILE A 144 -26.88 -0.21 -4.42
N LYS A 145 -27.56 -1.01 -5.26
CA LYS A 145 -28.86 -1.61 -4.93
C LYS A 145 -28.82 -2.51 -3.68
N GLU A 146 -27.63 -3.02 -3.34
CA GLU A 146 -27.43 -3.94 -2.23
C GLU A 146 -27.09 -3.18 -0.94
N LYS A 147 -27.88 -3.39 0.11
CA LYS A 147 -27.63 -2.85 1.45
C LYS A 147 -26.56 -3.68 2.17
N GLY A 148 -25.65 -3.02 2.88
CA GLY A 148 -24.71 -3.70 3.77
C GLY A 148 -23.59 -2.77 4.25
N PRO A 149 -22.71 -3.27 5.13
CA PRO A 149 -21.48 -2.58 5.43
C PRO A 149 -20.61 -2.54 4.16
N TYR A 150 -20.13 -1.35 3.85
CA TYR A 150 -19.34 -1.05 2.68
C TYR A 150 -17.91 -0.72 3.08
N LEU A 151 -16.99 -1.12 2.23
CA LEU A 151 -15.66 -0.54 2.16
C LEU A 151 -15.55 0.25 0.86
N VAL A 152 -15.29 1.54 0.99
CA VAL A 152 -14.94 2.42 -0.13
C VAL A 152 -13.43 2.57 -0.17
N GLN A 153 -12.79 2.27 -1.30
CA GLN A 153 -11.34 2.39 -1.46
C GLN A 153 -10.98 3.37 -2.58
N ILE A 154 -9.85 4.05 -2.40
CA ILE A 154 -9.19 4.88 -3.40
C ILE A 154 -7.73 4.46 -3.49
N SER A 155 -7.18 4.48 -4.70
CA SER A 155 -5.81 4.07 -4.97
C SER A 155 -5.25 4.83 -6.18
N PRO A 156 -3.96 5.19 -6.20
CA PRO A 156 -3.26 5.64 -7.41
C PRO A 156 -2.96 4.50 -8.39
N ASN A 157 -3.22 3.24 -8.01
CA ASN A 157 -2.94 2.03 -8.77
C ASN A 157 -4.22 1.18 -8.98
N PRO A 158 -4.48 0.63 -10.18
CA PRO A 158 -5.67 -0.19 -10.44
C PRO A 158 -5.73 -1.48 -9.61
N HIS A 159 -4.61 -1.95 -9.06
CA HIS A 159 -4.58 -3.13 -8.17
C HIS A 159 -4.96 -2.82 -6.72
N PHE A 160 -5.23 -1.55 -6.39
CA PHE A 160 -5.48 -1.08 -5.02
C PHE A 160 -4.32 -1.31 -4.05
N ILE A 161 -3.08 -1.32 -4.57
CA ILE A 161 -1.86 -1.44 -3.77
C ILE A 161 -0.90 -0.32 -4.20
N PRO A 162 -0.64 0.69 -3.34
CA PRO A 162 -1.30 0.93 -2.06
C PRO A 162 -2.75 1.43 -2.23
N SER A 163 -3.59 1.29 -1.21
CA SER A 163 -4.91 1.91 -1.15
C SER A 163 -5.20 2.52 0.21
N VAL A 164 -6.12 3.48 0.21
CA VAL A 164 -6.79 4.00 1.41
C VAL A 164 -8.27 3.63 1.32
N GLY A 165 -8.93 3.42 2.46
CA GLY A 165 -10.37 3.20 2.44
C GLY A 165 -11.08 3.59 3.72
N ALA A 166 -12.41 3.62 3.63
CA ALA A 166 -13.31 3.96 4.72
C ALA A 166 -14.44 2.92 4.80
N PHE A 167 -14.70 2.46 6.02
CA PHE A 167 -15.84 1.62 6.33
C PHE A 167 -17.08 2.49 6.56
N THR A 168 -18.20 2.13 5.95
CA THR A 168 -19.47 2.87 6.12
C THR A 168 -20.67 1.94 5.96
N ASN A 169 -21.76 2.21 6.68
CA ASN A 169 -23.05 1.53 6.51
C ASN A 169 -24.01 2.29 5.61
N SER A 170 -23.61 3.47 5.14
CA SER A 170 -24.47 4.37 4.37
C SER A 170 -23.73 4.98 3.19
N LEU A 171 -24.46 5.15 2.09
CA LEU A 171 -24.05 5.85 0.89
C LEU A 171 -25.12 6.92 0.58
N PRO A 172 -24.75 8.05 -0.04
CA PRO A 172 -23.45 8.31 -0.66
C PRO A 172 -22.35 8.64 0.36
N LEU A 173 -21.12 8.23 0.05
CA LEU A 173 -19.93 8.69 0.76
C LEU A 173 -19.25 9.77 -0.09
N ARG A 174 -18.97 10.93 0.49
CA ARG A 174 -18.27 12.03 -0.19
C ARG A 174 -16.89 12.22 0.42
N LEU A 175 -15.89 12.45 -0.43
CA LEU A 175 -14.58 12.90 0.05
C LEU A 175 -14.70 14.31 0.63
N SER A 176 -14.20 14.50 1.85
CA SER A 176 -14.16 15.84 2.45
C SER A 176 -13.31 16.78 1.60
N ASN A 177 -13.64 18.07 1.61
CA ASN A 177 -12.86 19.07 0.88
C ASN A 177 -11.39 19.08 1.33
N THR A 178 -11.13 18.86 2.62
CA THR A 178 -9.76 18.77 3.17
C THR A 178 -8.99 17.59 2.57
N LEU A 179 -9.58 16.40 2.55
CA LEU A 179 -8.95 15.20 1.96
C LEU A 179 -8.79 15.35 0.44
N TRP A 180 -9.80 15.91 -0.22
CA TRP A 180 -9.73 16.23 -1.64
C TRP A 180 -8.55 17.16 -1.92
N SER A 181 -8.37 18.23 -1.15
CA SER A 181 -7.26 19.17 -1.34
C SER A 181 -5.90 18.55 -1.02
N SER A 182 -5.82 17.55 -0.13
CA SER A 182 -4.54 16.93 0.25
C SER A 182 -4.03 15.87 -0.72
N ILE A 183 -4.90 15.26 -1.54
CA ILE A 183 -4.45 14.28 -2.55
C ILE A 183 -3.77 15.00 -3.72
N ALA A 184 -2.68 14.42 -4.23
CA ALA A 184 -1.95 14.97 -5.36
C ALA A 184 -2.79 14.97 -6.66
N LYS A 185 -2.34 15.73 -7.65
CA LYS A 185 -2.87 15.65 -9.02
C LYS A 185 -2.47 14.31 -9.63
N GLY A 186 -3.36 13.67 -10.38
CA GLY A 186 -3.02 12.39 -10.98
C GLY A 186 -4.23 11.51 -11.31
N THR A 187 -3.92 10.28 -11.72
CA THR A 187 -4.93 9.25 -11.99
C THR A 187 -5.24 8.49 -10.72
N TYR A 188 -6.53 8.30 -10.45
CA TYR A 188 -7.02 7.57 -9.29
C TYR A 188 -8.05 6.52 -9.72
N PHE A 189 -8.07 5.45 -8.96
CA PHE A 189 -8.97 4.32 -9.08
C PHE A 189 -9.75 4.21 -7.79
N SER A 190 -11.04 3.89 -7.90
CA SER A 190 -11.88 3.77 -6.72
C SER A 190 -12.91 2.66 -6.86
N ARG A 191 -13.19 1.99 -5.75
CA ARG A 191 -14.15 0.88 -5.71
C ARG A 191 -15.03 0.89 -4.47
N ILE A 192 -16.23 0.36 -4.61
CA ILE A 192 -17.16 0.08 -3.51
C ILE A 192 -17.30 -1.43 -3.37
N ILE A 193 -17.04 -1.94 -2.18
CA ILE A 193 -17.13 -3.35 -1.83
C ILE A 193 -18.19 -3.54 -0.74
N THR A 194 -19.08 -4.52 -0.87
CA THR A 194 -19.89 -4.97 0.29
C THR A 194 -19.11 -6.04 1.05
N LEU A 195 -18.87 -5.80 2.34
CA LEU A 195 -18.03 -6.66 3.18
C LEU A 195 -18.63 -8.06 3.37
N ASN A 196 -19.96 -8.15 3.52
CA ASN A 196 -20.65 -9.42 3.76
C ASN A 196 -20.43 -10.47 2.65
N LYS A 197 -20.29 -10.01 1.40
CA LYS A 197 -20.12 -10.90 0.23
C LYS A 197 -18.77 -10.76 -0.45
N MET A 198 -17.91 -9.84 0.02
CA MET A 198 -16.64 -9.49 -0.63
C MET A 198 -16.82 -9.23 -2.14
N LYS A 199 -17.94 -8.61 -2.50
CA LYS A 199 -18.34 -8.34 -3.88
C LYS A 199 -18.04 -6.88 -4.20
N ILE A 200 -17.35 -6.65 -5.32
CA ILE A 200 -17.11 -5.31 -5.86
C ILE A 200 -18.36 -4.91 -6.63
N PHE A 201 -18.91 -3.74 -6.33
CA PHE A 201 -20.14 -3.24 -6.95
C PHE A 201 -19.90 -2.15 -7.97
N ASN A 202 -18.98 -1.25 -7.64
CA ASN A 202 -18.62 -0.15 -8.52
C ASN A 202 -17.10 -0.09 -8.58
N ASN A 203 -16.59 0.05 -9.80
CA ASN A 203 -15.20 0.27 -10.07
C ASN A 203 -15.09 1.44 -11.04
N SER A 204 -14.31 2.45 -10.68
CA SER A 204 -14.20 3.66 -11.47
C SER A 204 -12.78 4.20 -11.50
N LYS A 205 -12.46 4.89 -12.60
CA LYS A 205 -11.21 5.61 -12.82
C LYS A 205 -11.53 7.08 -13.02
N TRP A 206 -10.72 7.97 -12.48
CA TRP A 206 -10.86 9.41 -12.66
C TRP A 206 -9.51 10.11 -12.56
N TYR A 207 -9.46 11.34 -13.03
CA TYR A 207 -8.25 12.17 -13.04
C TYR A 207 -8.50 13.42 -12.21
N LYS A 208 -7.62 13.71 -11.25
CA LYS A 208 -7.65 14.96 -10.49
C LYS A 208 -6.83 16.03 -11.19
N LEU A 209 -7.43 17.22 -11.36
CA LEU A 209 -6.73 18.42 -11.81
C LEU A 209 -5.79 19.03 -10.78
#